data_AF-A0AA41T7L0-F1
#
_entry.id   AF-A0AA41T7L0-F1
#
_cell.length_a   1.000
_cell.length_b   1.000
_cell.length_c   1.000
_cell.angle_alpha   90.00
_cell.angle_beta   90.00
_cell.angle_gamma   90.00
#
_symmetry.space_group_name_H-M   'P 1'
#
loop_
_entity.id
_entity.type
_entity.pdbx_description
1 polymer ?
#
loop_
_entity_poly.entity_id
_entity_poly.type
_entity_poly.pdbx_seq_one_letter_code
_entity_poly.pdbx_strand_id
1 'polypeptide(L)'
;AGQDPPKNKRPKEQGENRIKPTNKKVKPKIPKIKDRDSADSTPKTQSIMMQVMEKGRFQKPAATLSLMAGQTVELRCKGNQIAWSYPAYLDTFKDSRLSVKQHERYGQLTLVNSTAADTGEFSCWGQLCNGYICRRDEAKTGSTYIFFTEKGELFVPSPSYFDVVYLNPDRQAVVPCRVTVLSAKVTLHREFPAKEIPANGTDIVYDMKRGFVYLQPHSDHQGVVYCKAEAGGKSQISIKYQLLYVEVPSGPPSTTILASSNKVKGGDDISVLCTVLGEPDVEVEFRWIFPGQKDERPVVIQDTWRLIHRGHGHTTRISQSIITVEDFETIDAGYYICTAQNLRGQTTVATTVELS
;
A
#
# COMPACT_ATOMS: atom_id res chain seq x y z
N ALA A 1 68.82 -25.90 52.39
CA ALA A 1 68.86 -27.36 52.25
C ALA A 1 67.89 -27.76 51.14
N GLY A 2 68.26 -28.68 50.25
CA GLY A 2 67.51 -28.96 49.00
C GLY A 2 67.66 -27.85 47.95
N GLN A 3 68.38 -27.91 46.82
CA GLN A 3 69.21 -28.92 46.13
C GLN A 3 68.64 -29.42 44.77
N ASP A 4 69.10 -28.75 43.69
CA ASP A 4 69.33 -29.17 42.29
C ASP A 4 68.18 -29.51 41.28
N PRO A 5 68.45 -29.44 39.93
CA PRO A 5 67.47 -29.48 38.82
C PRO A 5 67.78 -30.69 37.85
N PRO A 6 68.10 -30.64 36.51
CA PRO A 6 67.87 -29.69 35.39
C PRO A 6 67.61 -30.28 33.95
N LYS A 7 67.47 -29.37 32.94
CA LYS A 7 67.77 -29.49 31.47
C LYS A 7 66.88 -30.29 30.49
N ASN A 8 66.45 -29.60 29.39
CA ASN A 8 66.68 -29.87 27.94
C ASN A 8 65.61 -29.13 27.06
N LYS A 9 65.75 -28.81 25.75
CA LYS A 9 66.87 -28.43 24.83
C LYS A 9 66.27 -27.77 23.54
N ARG A 10 67.05 -27.02 22.73
CA ARG A 10 66.62 -26.29 21.49
C ARG A 10 66.91 -27.05 20.17
N PRO A 11 66.32 -26.64 19.01
CA PRO A 11 67.06 -26.06 17.85
C PRO A 11 66.47 -24.70 17.37
N LYS A 12 67.20 -23.66 16.89
CA LYS A 12 68.01 -23.40 15.63
C LYS A 12 67.16 -22.93 14.41
N GLU A 13 67.28 -21.69 13.90
CA GLU A 13 68.27 -21.10 12.93
C GLU A 13 68.08 -21.57 11.45
N GLN A 14 68.11 -20.82 10.33
CA GLN A 14 68.44 -19.43 9.90
C GLN A 14 69.68 -19.32 8.95
N GLY A 15 69.50 -18.75 7.73
CA GLY A 15 70.56 -18.38 6.75
C GLY A 15 70.99 -19.48 5.74
N GLU A 16 71.60 -19.20 4.57
CA GLU A 16 71.74 -17.94 3.79
C GLU A 16 72.38 -18.20 2.37
N ASN A 17 72.29 -17.19 1.46
CA ASN A 17 73.33 -16.72 0.49
C ASN A 17 73.50 -17.19 -1.00
N ARG A 18 73.77 -16.18 -1.87
CA ARG A 18 74.34 -16.15 -3.27
C ARG A 18 73.48 -16.75 -4.43
N ILE A 19 73.61 -16.43 -5.74
CA ILE A 19 74.65 -15.79 -6.60
C ILE A 19 74.02 -14.70 -7.57
N LYS A 20 74.83 -13.90 -8.30
CA LYS A 20 74.42 -12.87 -9.31
C LYS A 20 74.29 -13.43 -10.79
N PRO A 21 74.27 -12.65 -11.90
CA PRO A 21 73.03 -12.20 -12.57
C PRO A 21 72.97 -12.39 -14.11
N THR A 22 71.84 -12.07 -14.76
CA THR A 22 71.79 -11.71 -16.21
C THR A 22 70.56 -10.84 -16.56
N ASN A 23 70.62 -10.13 -17.69
CA ASN A 23 69.75 -8.99 -17.99
C ASN A 23 68.41 -9.33 -18.69
N LYS A 24 67.33 -8.63 -18.30
CA LYS A 24 66.29 -8.12 -19.21
C LYS A 24 65.57 -6.91 -18.57
N LYS A 25 65.22 -5.90 -19.38
CA LYS A 25 64.71 -4.59 -18.92
C LYS A 25 63.26 -4.69 -18.40
N VAL A 26 62.97 -4.03 -17.27
CA VAL A 26 61.61 -3.79 -16.76
C VAL A 26 61.46 -2.31 -16.41
N LYS A 27 60.39 -1.65 -16.87
CA LYS A 27 60.04 -0.26 -16.49
C LYS A 27 59.24 -0.25 -15.17
N PRO A 28 59.29 0.84 -14.37
CA PRO A 28 58.56 0.91 -13.09
C PRO A 28 57.04 0.78 -13.27
N LYS A 29 56.38 0.07 -12.34
CA LYS A 29 54.91 0.06 -12.25
C LYS A 29 54.45 1.23 -11.37
N ILE A 30 53.69 2.16 -11.97
CA ILE A 30 52.91 3.15 -11.24
C ILE A 30 51.68 2.43 -10.63
N PRO A 31 51.29 2.69 -9.37
CA PRO A 31 50.04 2.16 -8.82
C PRO A 31 48.86 2.74 -9.58
N LYS A 32 48.08 1.90 -10.26
CA LYS A 32 46.80 2.34 -10.81
C LYS A 32 45.77 2.40 -9.69
N ILE A 33 45.27 3.62 -9.44
CA ILE A 33 43.92 3.79 -8.89
C ILE A 33 42.97 3.00 -9.81
N LYS A 34 42.08 2.21 -9.23
CA LYS A 34 41.02 1.52 -9.95
C LYS A 34 39.71 2.10 -9.47
N ASP A 35 39.02 2.81 -10.36
CA ASP A 35 37.72 3.37 -10.09
C ASP A 35 36.76 2.28 -9.58
N ARG A 36 36.05 2.63 -8.52
CA ARG A 36 35.02 1.79 -7.92
C ARG A 36 33.71 2.49 -8.22
N ASP A 37 33.14 2.17 -9.38
CA ASP A 37 31.82 2.65 -9.78
C ASP A 37 30.84 2.49 -8.62
N SER A 38 30.22 3.60 -8.23
CA SER A 38 29.26 3.65 -7.13
C SER A 38 27.91 3.13 -7.61
N ALA A 39 27.85 1.83 -7.90
CA ALA A 39 26.62 1.13 -8.22
C ALA A 39 25.64 1.29 -7.06
N ASP A 40 24.53 1.98 -7.32
CA ASP A 40 23.50 2.36 -6.34
C ASP A 40 22.93 1.12 -5.62
N SER A 41 23.43 0.88 -4.41
CA SER A 41 23.06 -0.27 -3.59
C SER A 41 21.89 0.07 -2.68
N THR A 42 20.72 0.28 -3.27
CA THR A 42 19.44 0.29 -2.54
C THR A 42 19.37 -0.93 -1.60
N PRO A 43 19.11 -0.74 -0.29
CA PRO A 43 19.13 -1.85 0.66
C PRO A 43 17.99 -2.81 0.34
N LYS A 44 18.34 -4.04 -0.07
CA LYS A 44 17.36 -5.07 -0.45
C LYS A 44 16.53 -5.51 0.78
N THR A 45 15.38 -4.87 1.00
CA THR A 45 14.45 -5.17 2.08
C THR A 45 14.10 -6.66 2.09
N GLN A 46 14.60 -7.38 3.10
CA GLN A 46 14.46 -8.82 3.14
C GLN A 46 13.07 -9.20 3.64
N SER A 47 12.13 -9.40 2.70
CA SER A 47 10.74 -9.80 2.98
C SER A 47 10.66 -10.85 4.10
N ILE A 48 9.82 -10.55 5.10
CA ILE A 48 9.70 -11.34 6.34
C ILE A 48 8.81 -12.59 6.19
N MET A 49 8.21 -12.79 5.00
CA MET A 49 7.26 -13.86 4.71
C MET A 49 7.94 -15.15 4.28
N MET A 50 7.46 -16.26 4.82
CA MET A 50 7.83 -17.63 4.47
C MET A 50 6.55 -18.45 4.24
N GLN A 51 6.51 -19.22 3.15
CA GLN A 51 5.52 -20.26 2.92
C GLN A 51 5.94 -21.53 3.67
N VAL A 52 4.98 -22.19 4.31
CA VAL A 52 5.17 -23.53 4.87
C VAL A 52 4.79 -24.54 3.80
N MET A 53 5.76 -25.38 3.45
CA MET A 53 5.64 -26.45 2.47
C MET A 53 5.29 -27.76 3.18
N GLU A 54 4.82 -28.75 2.41
CA GLU A 54 4.65 -30.11 2.91
C GLU A 54 5.87 -30.61 3.69
N LYS A 55 5.62 -31.41 4.73
CA LYS A 55 6.65 -31.97 5.64
C LYS A 55 7.37 -30.88 6.45
N GLY A 56 6.73 -29.72 6.68
CA GLY A 56 7.16 -28.70 7.63
C GLY A 56 8.40 -27.90 7.21
N ARG A 57 8.71 -27.87 5.91
CA ARG A 57 9.83 -27.10 5.36
C ARG A 57 9.39 -25.66 5.10
N PHE A 58 10.28 -24.70 5.31
CA PHE A 58 10.00 -23.28 5.07
C PHE A 58 10.70 -22.80 3.80
N GLN A 59 9.98 -22.13 2.92
CA GLN A 59 10.50 -21.54 1.68
C GLN A 59 10.07 -20.08 1.59
N LYS A 60 10.94 -19.18 1.13
CA LYS A 60 10.52 -17.81 0.81
C LYS A 60 9.65 -17.86 -0.47
N PRO A 61 8.40 -17.37 -0.46
CA PRO A 61 7.58 -17.35 -1.67
C PRO A 61 8.17 -16.41 -2.72
N ALA A 62 7.89 -16.70 -3.98
CA ALA A 62 8.12 -15.75 -5.07
C ALA A 62 7.11 -14.61 -5.01
N ALA A 63 7.35 -13.49 -5.70
CA ALA A 63 6.41 -12.37 -5.77
C ALA A 63 5.08 -12.71 -6.48
N THR A 64 5.07 -13.82 -7.21
CA THR A 64 3.91 -14.44 -7.85
C THR A 64 4.05 -15.96 -7.69
N LEU A 65 2.99 -16.62 -7.23
CA LEU A 65 2.91 -18.07 -7.01
C LEU A 65 1.67 -18.63 -7.73
N SER A 66 1.75 -19.85 -8.24
CA SER A 66 0.61 -20.57 -8.82
C SER A 66 0.39 -21.88 -8.06
N LEU A 67 -0.84 -22.10 -7.59
CA LEU A 67 -1.27 -23.26 -6.81
C LEU A 67 -2.57 -23.84 -7.40
N MET A 68 -2.89 -25.08 -7.07
CA MET A 68 -4.15 -25.70 -7.47
C MET A 68 -5.27 -25.33 -6.49
N ALA A 69 -6.50 -25.17 -6.98
CA ALA A 69 -7.69 -25.21 -6.12
C ALA A 69 -7.77 -26.54 -5.34
N GLY A 70 -8.40 -26.52 -4.16
CA GLY A 70 -8.43 -27.58 -3.17
C GLY A 70 -7.21 -27.65 -2.23
N GLN A 71 -6.12 -26.93 -2.52
CA GLN A 71 -4.93 -26.93 -1.66
C GLN A 71 -5.13 -26.14 -0.36
N THR A 72 -4.20 -26.35 0.58
CA THR A 72 -4.08 -25.55 1.81
C THR A 72 -2.83 -24.69 1.71
N VAL A 73 -2.97 -23.39 1.99
CA VAL A 73 -1.85 -22.45 2.01
C VAL A 73 -1.58 -22.03 3.45
N GLU A 74 -0.33 -22.16 3.88
CA GLU A 74 0.14 -21.62 5.15
C GLU A 74 1.30 -20.66 4.90
N LEU A 75 1.12 -19.41 5.33
CA LEU A 75 2.12 -18.35 5.30
C LEU A 75 2.47 -17.95 6.73
N ARG A 76 3.74 -17.70 7.02
CA ARG A 76 4.23 -17.18 8.29
C ARG A 76 5.10 -15.95 8.06
N CYS A 77 4.93 -14.93 8.89
CA CYS A 77 5.70 -13.70 8.81
C CYS A 77 6.40 -13.41 10.12
N LYS A 78 7.72 -13.23 10.08
CA LYS A 78 8.58 -13.13 11.28
C LYS A 78 8.38 -11.79 12.01
N GLY A 79 7.92 -11.85 13.26
CA GLY A 79 7.72 -10.70 14.14
C GLY A 79 6.64 -10.93 15.18
N ASN A 80 6.68 -10.13 16.26
CA ASN A 80 5.88 -10.34 17.47
C ASN A 80 4.48 -9.68 17.40
N GLN A 81 4.29 -8.76 16.45
CA GLN A 81 3.04 -8.06 16.14
C GLN A 81 2.97 -7.92 14.61
N ILE A 82 2.15 -8.76 13.96
CA ILE A 82 2.01 -8.82 12.51
C ILE A 82 0.56 -8.53 12.12
N ALA A 83 0.37 -7.49 11.32
CA ALA A 83 -0.86 -7.29 10.57
C ALA A 83 -0.80 -8.02 9.22
N TRP A 84 -1.96 -8.37 8.69
CA TRP A 84 -2.13 -9.10 7.42
C TRP A 84 -3.10 -8.36 6.50
N SER A 85 -2.99 -8.62 5.21
CA SER A 85 -4.01 -8.32 4.20
C SER A 85 -4.04 -9.44 3.15
N TYR A 86 -5.23 -9.73 2.67
CA TYR A 86 -5.58 -10.83 1.79
C TYR A 86 -6.89 -10.43 1.05
N PRO A 87 -7.41 -11.23 0.10
CA PRO A 87 -8.65 -10.88 -0.61
C PRO A 87 -9.82 -10.62 0.34
N ALA A 88 -10.29 -9.37 0.38
CA ALA A 88 -11.22 -8.86 1.41
C ALA A 88 -12.57 -9.61 1.51
N TYR A 89 -12.96 -10.36 0.49
CA TYR A 89 -14.20 -11.14 0.51
C TYR A 89 -14.18 -12.26 1.58
N LEU A 90 -12.99 -12.70 2.02
CA LEU A 90 -12.80 -13.66 3.10
C LEU A 90 -13.27 -13.13 4.47
N ASP A 91 -13.10 -11.82 4.72
CA ASP A 91 -13.53 -11.19 5.98
C ASP A 91 -15.06 -11.08 6.06
N THR A 92 -15.74 -10.81 4.93
CA THR A 92 -17.18 -10.47 4.89
C THR A 92 -18.10 -11.50 5.56
N PHE A 93 -17.70 -12.77 5.57
CA PHE A 93 -18.49 -13.88 6.14
C PHE A 93 -17.78 -14.59 7.31
N LYS A 94 -16.60 -14.09 7.75
CA LYS A 94 -15.69 -14.81 8.66
C LYS A 94 -15.45 -16.25 8.19
N ASP A 95 -15.00 -16.39 6.95
CA ASP A 95 -14.86 -17.70 6.29
C ASP A 95 -14.04 -18.67 7.14
N SER A 96 -14.65 -19.80 7.53
CA SER A 96 -14.04 -20.82 8.39
C SER A 96 -12.81 -21.49 7.78
N ARG A 97 -12.60 -21.31 6.46
CA ARG A 97 -11.39 -21.71 5.75
C ARG A 97 -10.17 -20.86 6.12
N LEU A 98 -10.35 -19.61 6.53
CA LEU A 98 -9.27 -18.69 6.86
C LEU A 98 -9.02 -18.66 8.38
N SER A 99 -7.75 -18.76 8.77
CA SER A 99 -7.31 -18.64 10.15
C SER A 99 -6.05 -17.79 10.25
N VAL A 100 -6.13 -16.65 10.93
CA VAL A 100 -4.99 -15.78 11.24
C VAL A 100 -4.68 -15.90 12.74
N LYS A 101 -3.42 -16.15 13.09
CA LYS A 101 -2.95 -16.37 14.47
C LYS A 101 -1.63 -15.66 14.72
N GLN A 102 -1.51 -14.94 15.83
CA GLN A 102 -0.24 -14.37 16.28
C GLN A 102 0.42 -15.31 17.29
N HIS A 103 1.68 -15.66 17.05
CA HIS A 103 2.56 -16.34 17.99
C HIS A 103 3.68 -15.38 18.45
N GLU A 104 4.41 -15.70 19.52
CA GLU A 104 5.44 -14.80 20.09
C GLU A 104 6.45 -14.24 19.08
N ARG A 105 6.80 -15.02 18.04
CA ARG A 105 7.89 -14.73 17.09
C ARG A 105 7.44 -14.64 15.64
N TYR A 106 6.18 -14.95 15.33
CA TYR A 106 5.63 -14.87 13.98
C TYR A 106 4.10 -14.74 13.99
N GLY A 107 3.57 -13.99 13.04
CA GLY A 107 2.18 -14.14 12.61
C GLY A 107 2.06 -15.33 11.66
N GLN A 108 0.94 -16.05 11.70
CA GLN A 108 0.60 -17.13 10.78
C GLN A 108 -0.77 -16.86 10.14
N LEU A 109 -0.86 -17.08 8.84
CA LEU A 109 -2.10 -17.15 8.07
C LEU A 109 -2.21 -18.56 7.49
N THR A 110 -3.37 -19.18 7.63
CA THR A 110 -3.69 -20.48 7.06
C THR A 110 -5.03 -20.41 6.34
N LEU A 111 -5.05 -20.79 5.07
CA LEU A 111 -6.25 -20.88 4.23
C LEU A 111 -6.40 -22.33 3.77
N VAL A 112 -7.42 -23.05 4.26
CA VAL A 112 -7.70 -24.44 3.84
C VAL A 112 -8.70 -24.47 2.68
N ASN A 113 -8.60 -25.48 1.81
CA ASN A 113 -9.53 -25.67 0.68
C ASN A 113 -9.69 -24.39 -0.18
N SER A 114 -8.58 -23.90 -0.74
CA SER A 114 -8.54 -22.72 -1.60
C SER A 114 -9.31 -22.92 -2.91
N THR A 115 -9.93 -21.87 -3.42
CA THR A 115 -10.79 -21.84 -4.63
C THR A 115 -10.23 -20.85 -5.65
N ALA A 116 -10.73 -20.87 -6.88
CA ALA A 116 -10.42 -19.83 -7.87
C ALA A 116 -10.59 -18.38 -7.33
N ALA A 117 -11.60 -18.16 -6.48
CA ALA A 117 -11.93 -16.85 -5.88
C ALA A 117 -10.87 -16.31 -4.90
N ASP A 118 -10.09 -17.19 -4.26
CA ASP A 118 -9.03 -16.81 -3.31
C ASP A 118 -7.80 -16.17 -4.01
N THR A 119 -7.81 -16.08 -5.34
CA THR A 119 -6.73 -15.50 -6.15
C THR A 119 -6.56 -14.01 -5.85
N GLY A 120 -5.36 -13.60 -5.44
CA GLY A 120 -5.06 -12.21 -5.07
C GLY A 120 -3.72 -12.03 -4.37
N GLU A 121 -3.47 -10.82 -3.87
CA GLU A 121 -2.29 -10.54 -3.04
C GLU A 121 -2.54 -10.95 -1.58
N PHE A 122 -1.58 -11.71 -1.03
CA PHE A 122 -1.44 -11.98 0.38
C PHE A 122 -0.22 -11.22 0.89
N SER A 123 -0.40 -10.36 1.88
CA SER A 123 0.66 -9.51 2.43
C SER A 123 0.61 -9.47 3.96
N CYS A 124 1.76 -9.16 4.55
CA CYS A 124 1.94 -9.03 5.98
C CYS A 124 2.95 -7.92 6.29
N TRP A 125 2.85 -7.32 7.48
CA TRP A 125 3.83 -6.35 7.93
C TRP A 125 3.96 -6.32 9.45
N GLY A 126 5.17 -5.98 9.93
CA GLY A 126 5.37 -5.58 11.31
C GLY A 126 4.55 -4.34 11.66
N GLN A 127 3.97 -4.31 12.86
CA GLN A 127 3.13 -3.20 13.31
C GLN A 127 3.88 -2.37 14.38
N LEU A 128 4.10 -1.09 14.08
CA LEU A 128 4.75 -0.14 14.99
C LEU A 128 3.66 0.68 15.71
N CYS A 129 3.34 0.29 16.94
CA CYS A 129 2.37 1.00 17.78
C CYS A 129 3.06 1.96 18.76
N ASN A 130 2.59 3.20 18.82
CA ASN A 130 2.88 4.16 19.89
C ASN A 130 1.55 4.52 20.56
N GLY A 131 1.32 3.99 21.77
CA GLY A 131 -0.01 3.94 22.37
C GLY A 131 -1.02 3.25 21.44
N TYR A 132 -2.16 3.89 21.21
CA TYR A 132 -3.21 3.41 20.31
C TYR A 132 -2.92 3.62 18.80
N ILE A 133 -1.91 4.43 18.45
CA ILE A 133 -1.60 4.75 17.05
C ILE A 133 -0.60 3.73 16.50
N CYS A 134 -1.06 2.90 15.57
CA CYS A 134 -0.24 1.86 14.94
C CYS A 134 0.01 2.15 13.45
N ARG A 135 1.26 1.99 13.01
CA ARG A 135 1.71 2.20 11.62
C ARG A 135 2.37 0.94 11.05
N ARG A 136 2.45 0.88 9.71
CA ARG A 136 3.12 -0.19 8.96
C ARG A 136 4.65 -0.03 9.04
N ASP A 137 5.35 -1.09 9.43
CA ASP A 137 6.81 -1.19 9.36
C ASP A 137 7.22 -1.61 7.95
N GLU A 138 7.53 -0.64 7.09
CA GLU A 138 7.87 -0.91 5.68
C GLU A 138 9.12 -1.79 5.54
N ALA A 139 10.08 -1.66 6.47
CA ALA A 139 11.29 -2.48 6.52
C ALA A 139 11.01 -3.94 6.94
N LYS A 140 9.84 -4.23 7.53
CA LYS A 140 9.37 -5.57 7.91
C LYS A 140 8.08 -5.94 7.18
N THR A 141 8.04 -5.72 5.87
CA THR A 141 6.95 -6.15 4.98
C THR A 141 7.22 -7.51 4.34
N GLY A 142 6.18 -8.13 3.80
CA GLY A 142 6.29 -9.21 2.82
C GLY A 142 4.97 -9.42 2.09
N SER A 143 5.01 -9.69 0.79
CA SER A 143 3.83 -10.09 0.03
C SER A 143 4.13 -11.10 -1.07
N THR A 144 3.07 -11.78 -1.52
CA THR A 144 3.04 -12.70 -2.65
C THR A 144 1.65 -12.61 -3.30
N TYR A 145 1.58 -12.55 -4.63
CA TYR A 145 0.31 -12.73 -5.33
C TYR A 145 0.13 -14.21 -5.66
N ILE A 146 -0.94 -14.83 -5.17
CA ILE A 146 -1.22 -16.25 -5.35
C ILE A 146 -2.35 -16.42 -6.36
N PHE A 147 -2.07 -17.20 -7.39
CA PHE A 147 -3.01 -17.64 -8.41
C PHE A 147 -3.50 -19.06 -8.07
N PHE A 148 -4.81 -19.24 -7.86
CA PHE A 148 -5.41 -20.54 -7.61
C PHE A 148 -6.09 -21.05 -8.88
N THR A 149 -5.46 -22.01 -9.55
CA THR A 149 -5.92 -22.55 -10.83
C THR A 149 -6.96 -23.66 -10.63
N GLU A 150 -8.11 -23.54 -11.31
CA GLU A 150 -9.21 -24.51 -11.26
C GLU A 150 -9.61 -24.96 -12.68
N LYS A 151 -10.23 -26.13 -12.85
CA LYS A 151 -10.38 -26.82 -14.15
C LYS A 151 -11.50 -26.27 -15.07
N GLY A 152 -11.59 -24.96 -15.21
CA GLY A 152 -12.60 -24.30 -16.05
C GLY A 152 -12.60 -22.79 -15.87
N GLU A 153 -12.33 -22.36 -14.63
CA GLU A 153 -12.22 -20.96 -14.26
C GLU A 153 -10.84 -20.41 -14.68
N LEU A 154 -10.85 -19.56 -15.70
CA LEU A 154 -9.73 -18.76 -16.17
C LEU A 154 -9.73 -17.36 -15.56
N PHE A 155 -10.89 -16.84 -15.16
CA PHE A 155 -11.06 -15.60 -14.41
C PHE A 155 -11.28 -15.87 -12.92
N VAL A 156 -10.96 -14.88 -12.07
CA VAL A 156 -11.35 -14.91 -10.66
C VAL A 156 -12.86 -14.66 -10.57
N PRO A 157 -13.67 -15.55 -9.96
CA PRO A 157 -15.12 -15.40 -9.89
C PRO A 157 -15.56 -14.07 -9.25
N SER A 158 -16.66 -13.52 -9.77
CA SER A 158 -17.37 -12.36 -9.21
C SER A 158 -18.75 -12.78 -8.70
N PRO A 159 -19.23 -12.25 -7.55
CA PRO A 159 -20.60 -12.49 -7.09
C PRO A 159 -21.66 -11.72 -7.90
N SER A 160 -21.26 -10.74 -8.72
CA SER A 160 -22.17 -9.88 -9.49
C SER A 160 -22.25 -10.30 -10.95
N TYR A 161 -23.46 -10.39 -11.52
CA TYR A 161 -23.67 -10.71 -12.95
C TYR A 161 -23.17 -9.64 -13.92
N PHE A 162 -23.12 -8.38 -13.45
CA PHE A 162 -22.49 -7.25 -14.12
C PHE A 162 -21.86 -6.34 -13.05
N ASP A 163 -20.96 -5.46 -13.48
CA ASP A 163 -20.28 -4.50 -12.61
C ASP A 163 -20.12 -3.14 -13.32
N VAL A 164 -19.91 -2.05 -12.57
CA VAL A 164 -19.91 -0.67 -13.10
C VAL A 164 -18.54 -0.03 -12.92
N VAL A 165 -17.93 0.40 -14.02
CA VAL A 165 -16.60 1.02 -14.04
C VAL A 165 -16.73 2.50 -14.40
N TYR A 166 -16.46 3.38 -13.44
CA TYR A 166 -16.47 4.82 -13.66
C TYR A 166 -15.19 5.28 -14.36
N LEU A 167 -15.31 5.71 -15.60
CA LEU A 167 -14.26 6.40 -16.35
C LEU A 167 -14.26 7.88 -15.97
N ASN A 168 -13.08 8.44 -15.69
CA ASN A 168 -12.89 9.84 -15.32
C ASN A 168 -11.63 10.34 -16.04
N PRO A 169 -11.56 11.59 -16.52
CA PRO A 169 -10.38 12.08 -17.25
C PRO A 169 -9.13 12.20 -16.35
N ASP A 170 -9.29 12.54 -15.07
CA ASP A 170 -8.18 12.79 -14.13
C ASP A 170 -7.55 11.51 -13.51
N ARG A 171 -8.10 10.30 -13.74
CA ARG A 171 -7.60 9.06 -13.12
C ARG A 171 -7.74 7.82 -14.01
N GLN A 172 -6.83 6.86 -13.82
CA GLN A 172 -6.92 5.54 -14.45
C GLN A 172 -8.21 4.83 -14.05
N ALA A 173 -8.81 4.10 -14.99
CA ALA A 173 -9.93 3.20 -14.72
C ALA A 173 -9.52 1.74 -14.95
N VAL A 174 -10.14 0.80 -14.22
CA VAL A 174 -9.80 -0.63 -14.30
C VAL A 174 -11.05 -1.46 -14.55
N VAL A 175 -10.98 -2.35 -15.54
CA VAL A 175 -11.97 -3.40 -15.80
C VAL A 175 -11.47 -4.67 -15.11
N PRO A 176 -12.03 -5.09 -13.95
CA PRO A 176 -11.34 -5.96 -12.99
C PRO A 176 -11.33 -7.47 -13.32
N CYS A 177 -11.19 -7.83 -14.61
CA CYS A 177 -11.13 -9.20 -15.09
C CYS A 177 -9.75 -9.86 -14.87
N ARG A 178 -9.42 -10.04 -13.59
CA ARG A 178 -8.22 -10.74 -13.11
C ARG A 178 -8.29 -12.22 -13.48
N VAL A 179 -7.15 -12.82 -13.85
CA VAL A 179 -7.08 -14.26 -14.20
C VAL A 179 -6.62 -15.13 -13.04
N THR A 180 -6.99 -16.40 -13.09
CA THR A 180 -6.52 -17.50 -12.22
C THR A 180 -5.31 -18.23 -12.81
N VAL A 181 -5.10 -18.16 -14.14
CA VAL A 181 -4.09 -18.93 -14.88
C VAL A 181 -3.06 -18.00 -15.52
N LEU A 182 -1.78 -18.14 -15.13
CA LEU A 182 -0.67 -17.29 -15.60
C LEU A 182 -0.40 -17.35 -17.12
N SER A 183 -0.78 -18.45 -17.78
CA SER A 183 -0.62 -18.65 -19.23
C SER A 183 -1.86 -18.25 -20.05
N ALA A 184 -2.87 -17.65 -19.43
CA ALA A 184 -4.07 -17.21 -20.14
C ALA A 184 -3.78 -16.00 -21.04
N LYS A 185 -4.08 -16.14 -22.34
CA LYS A 185 -4.16 -14.99 -23.25
C LYS A 185 -5.50 -14.29 -23.02
N VAL A 186 -5.48 -13.01 -22.68
CA VAL A 186 -6.69 -12.23 -22.41
C VAL A 186 -6.87 -11.12 -23.45
N THR A 187 -8.11 -10.91 -23.88
CA THR A 187 -8.51 -9.89 -24.87
C THR A 187 -9.75 -9.14 -24.34
N LEU A 188 -9.88 -7.86 -24.69
CA LEU A 188 -10.99 -7.00 -24.26
C LEU A 188 -11.96 -6.81 -25.43
N HIS A 189 -13.26 -6.96 -25.19
CA HIS A 189 -14.27 -6.89 -26.25
C HIS A 189 -15.40 -5.94 -25.85
N ARG A 190 -15.79 -5.06 -26.77
CA ARG A 190 -17.00 -4.24 -26.68
C ARG A 190 -18.20 -5.06 -27.14
N GLU A 191 -19.34 -4.93 -26.47
CA GLU A 191 -20.57 -5.63 -26.88
C GLU A 191 -21.29 -4.90 -28.02
N PHE A 192 -21.41 -3.57 -27.94
CA PHE A 192 -22.14 -2.76 -28.91
C PHE A 192 -21.32 -1.53 -29.37
N PRO A 193 -20.93 -1.42 -30.66
CA PRO A 193 -20.88 -2.52 -31.63
C PRO A 193 -19.87 -3.60 -31.21
N ALA A 194 -20.10 -4.85 -31.63
CA ALA A 194 -19.25 -5.98 -31.29
C ALA A 194 -17.85 -5.83 -31.92
N LYS A 195 -16.82 -5.61 -31.09
CA LYS A 195 -15.45 -5.35 -31.56
C LYS A 195 -14.40 -5.66 -30.47
N GLU A 196 -13.28 -6.26 -30.85
CA GLU A 196 -12.10 -6.35 -29.97
C GLU A 196 -11.48 -4.95 -29.77
N ILE A 197 -11.22 -4.58 -28.52
CA ILE A 197 -10.55 -3.34 -28.13
C ILE A 197 -9.04 -3.65 -27.99
N PRO A 198 -8.16 -3.05 -28.81
CA PRO A 198 -6.74 -3.40 -28.83
C PRO A 198 -6.00 -2.78 -27.63
N ALA A 199 -5.46 -3.63 -26.75
CA ALA A 199 -4.62 -3.21 -25.64
C ALA A 199 -3.19 -2.86 -26.11
N ASN A 200 -3.07 -1.70 -26.77
CA ASN A 200 -1.83 -1.21 -27.39
C ASN A 200 -0.72 -0.79 -26.40
N GLY A 201 -0.98 -0.82 -25.09
CA GLY A 201 -0.03 -0.46 -24.04
C GLY A 201 0.14 1.06 -23.80
N THR A 202 -0.26 1.90 -24.76
CA THR A 202 -0.21 3.37 -24.66
C THR A 202 -1.45 4.00 -24.03
N ASP A 203 -2.60 3.37 -24.24
CA ASP A 203 -3.93 3.83 -23.79
C ASP A 203 -4.55 2.78 -22.86
N ILE A 204 -4.60 1.51 -23.31
CA ILE A 204 -5.06 0.38 -22.51
C ILE A 204 -3.93 -0.63 -22.32
N VAL A 205 -3.67 -1.00 -21.06
CA VAL A 205 -2.68 -2.01 -20.63
C VAL A 205 -3.42 -3.19 -20.00
N TYR A 206 -2.97 -4.43 -20.22
CA TYR A 206 -3.44 -5.58 -19.42
C TYR A 206 -2.48 -5.91 -18.28
N ASP A 207 -3.01 -6.01 -17.06
CA ASP A 207 -2.30 -6.49 -15.88
C ASP A 207 -3.05 -7.69 -15.30
N MET A 208 -2.42 -8.87 -15.27
CA MET A 208 -2.99 -10.10 -14.72
C MET A 208 -3.50 -9.99 -13.27
N LYS A 209 -2.96 -9.04 -12.47
CA LYS A 209 -3.33 -8.80 -11.07
C LYS A 209 -4.46 -7.78 -10.91
N ARG A 210 -4.74 -6.94 -11.93
CA ARG A 210 -5.74 -5.85 -11.87
C ARG A 210 -6.88 -6.02 -12.88
N GLY A 211 -6.59 -6.45 -14.10
CA GLY A 211 -7.50 -6.47 -15.25
C GLY A 211 -6.99 -5.58 -16.39
N PHE A 212 -7.87 -5.08 -17.25
CA PHE A 212 -7.49 -4.03 -18.22
C PHE A 212 -7.50 -2.66 -17.53
N VAL A 213 -6.40 -1.93 -17.64
CA VAL A 213 -6.21 -0.59 -17.10
C VAL A 213 -6.27 0.41 -18.25
N TYR A 214 -7.29 1.26 -18.23
CA TYR A 214 -7.37 2.46 -19.07
C TYR A 214 -6.52 3.55 -18.45
N LEU A 215 -5.47 3.99 -19.15
CA LEU A 215 -4.50 4.97 -18.66
C LEU A 215 -5.03 6.41 -18.72
N GLN A 216 -5.78 6.75 -19.77
CA GLN A 216 -6.40 8.06 -19.98
C GLN A 216 -7.86 7.89 -20.46
N PRO A 217 -8.82 7.64 -19.55
CA PRO A 217 -10.20 7.36 -19.94
C PRO A 217 -10.90 8.59 -20.55
N HIS A 218 -11.55 8.40 -21.71
CA HIS A 218 -12.32 9.43 -22.43
C HIS A 218 -13.74 8.96 -22.74
N SER A 219 -14.61 9.88 -23.18
CA SER A 219 -16.03 9.66 -23.52
C SER A 219 -16.30 8.38 -24.30
N ASP A 220 -15.55 8.15 -25.38
CA ASP A 220 -15.87 7.11 -26.37
C ASP A 220 -15.62 5.68 -25.85
N HIS A 221 -14.91 5.54 -24.73
CA HIS A 221 -14.74 4.29 -24.00
C HIS A 221 -15.98 3.87 -23.19
N GLN A 222 -17.01 4.71 -23.08
CA GLN A 222 -18.29 4.34 -22.48
C GLN A 222 -19.00 3.21 -23.25
N GLY A 223 -19.74 2.36 -22.52
CA GLY A 223 -20.50 1.23 -23.07
C GLY A 223 -20.23 -0.07 -22.31
N VAL A 224 -20.80 -1.18 -22.80
CA VAL A 224 -20.59 -2.50 -22.21
C VAL A 224 -19.38 -3.18 -22.82
N VAL A 225 -18.47 -3.67 -21.97
CA VAL A 225 -17.32 -4.51 -22.35
C VAL A 225 -17.29 -5.81 -21.56
N TYR A 226 -16.56 -6.79 -22.07
CA TYR A 226 -16.24 -8.04 -21.37
C TYR A 226 -14.85 -8.50 -21.77
N CYS A 227 -14.20 -9.29 -20.91
CA CYS A 227 -12.91 -9.88 -21.19
C CYS A 227 -13.10 -11.31 -21.67
N LYS A 228 -12.30 -11.74 -22.65
CA LYS A 228 -12.23 -13.13 -23.11
C LYS A 228 -10.83 -13.66 -22.83
N ALA A 229 -10.75 -14.71 -22.01
CA ALA A 229 -9.53 -15.45 -21.71
C ALA A 229 -9.48 -16.74 -22.53
N GLU A 230 -8.26 -17.19 -22.87
CA GLU A 230 -7.99 -18.47 -23.52
C GLU A 230 -6.75 -19.12 -22.91
N ALA A 231 -6.86 -20.36 -22.47
CA ALA A 231 -5.77 -21.16 -21.91
C ALA A 231 -6.03 -22.66 -22.12
N GLY A 232 -5.00 -23.43 -22.51
CA GLY A 232 -5.08 -24.90 -22.56
C GLY A 232 -6.19 -25.46 -23.47
N GLY A 233 -6.52 -24.77 -24.57
CA GLY A 233 -7.61 -25.15 -25.48
C GLY A 233 -9.02 -24.86 -24.95
N LYS A 234 -9.16 -24.16 -23.82
CA LYS A 234 -10.43 -23.61 -23.31
C LYS A 234 -10.46 -22.10 -23.46
N SER A 235 -11.66 -21.55 -23.63
CA SER A 235 -11.91 -20.11 -23.51
C SER A 235 -13.09 -19.85 -22.58
N GLN A 236 -13.00 -18.75 -21.83
CA GLN A 236 -14.04 -18.25 -20.92
C GLN A 236 -14.25 -16.77 -21.20
N ILE A 237 -15.48 -16.27 -21.03
CA ILE A 237 -15.77 -14.84 -20.95
C ILE A 237 -15.99 -14.43 -19.49
N SER A 238 -15.58 -13.22 -19.12
CA SER A 238 -15.88 -12.63 -17.83
C SER A 238 -17.37 -12.26 -17.71
N ILE A 239 -17.77 -11.78 -16.54
CA ILE A 239 -18.96 -10.95 -16.40
C ILE A 239 -18.86 -9.70 -17.29
N LYS A 240 -19.99 -9.01 -17.50
CA LYS A 240 -20.04 -7.77 -18.27
C LYS A 240 -19.76 -6.56 -17.38
N TYR A 241 -19.02 -5.59 -17.92
CA TYR A 241 -18.67 -4.34 -17.25
C TYR A 241 -19.30 -3.16 -18.01
N GLN A 242 -20.13 -2.38 -17.31
CA GLN A 242 -20.70 -1.15 -17.85
C GLN A 242 -19.74 0.01 -17.55
N LEU A 243 -19.07 0.50 -18.58
CA LEU A 243 -18.20 1.68 -18.48
C LEU A 243 -19.08 2.93 -18.58
N LEU A 244 -19.03 3.78 -17.57
CA LEU A 244 -19.73 5.06 -17.50
C LEU A 244 -18.69 6.18 -17.43
N TYR A 245 -18.66 7.05 -18.44
CA TYR A 245 -17.82 8.24 -18.41
C TYR A 245 -18.50 9.34 -17.61
N VAL A 246 -17.81 9.86 -16.60
CA VAL A 246 -18.33 10.88 -15.68
C VAL A 246 -17.31 12.00 -15.52
N GLU A 247 -17.62 13.14 -16.12
CA GLU A 247 -16.98 14.41 -15.77
C GLU A 247 -17.61 14.93 -14.48
N VAL A 248 -17.16 14.39 -13.35
CA VAL A 248 -17.29 15.10 -12.06
C VAL A 248 -16.15 16.13 -12.04
N PRO A 249 -16.43 17.44 -12.12
CA PRO A 249 -15.37 18.43 -11.95
C PRO A 249 -14.85 18.36 -10.51
N SER A 250 -13.62 17.87 -10.32
CA SER A 250 -12.95 17.88 -9.02
C SER A 250 -12.76 19.32 -8.55
N GLY A 251 -13.62 19.77 -7.64
CA GLY A 251 -13.66 21.15 -7.14
C GLY A 251 -12.83 21.40 -5.87
N PRO A 252 -12.92 22.64 -5.32
CA PRO A 252 -12.41 22.94 -3.99
C PRO A 252 -13.12 22.07 -2.91
N PRO A 253 -12.50 21.86 -1.74
CA PRO A 253 -12.98 20.88 -0.76
C PRO A 253 -14.36 21.21 -0.19
N SER A 254 -15.25 20.22 -0.12
CA SER A 254 -16.57 20.38 0.52
C SER A 254 -16.38 20.46 2.04
N THR A 255 -16.61 21.64 2.60
CA THR A 255 -16.13 22.01 3.95
C THR A 255 -17.29 22.51 4.82
N THR A 256 -17.33 22.10 6.08
CA THR A 256 -18.24 22.59 7.12
C THR A 256 -17.48 23.00 8.38
N ILE A 257 -18.10 23.85 9.22
CA ILE A 257 -17.54 24.33 10.48
C ILE A 257 -18.59 24.28 11.59
N LEU A 258 -18.16 23.97 12.81
CA LEU A 258 -19.02 23.88 14.00
C LEU A 258 -18.21 24.24 15.25
N ALA A 259 -18.68 25.20 16.05
CA ALA A 259 -18.14 25.47 17.39
C ALA A 259 -18.82 24.56 18.43
N SER A 260 -18.12 24.22 19.52
CA SER A 260 -18.72 23.46 20.64
C SER A 260 -19.74 24.29 21.43
N SER A 261 -19.65 25.62 21.38
CA SER A 261 -20.72 26.56 21.67
C SER A 261 -20.53 27.85 20.89
N ASN A 262 -21.63 28.55 20.56
CA ASN A 262 -21.57 29.91 20.00
C ASN A 262 -21.59 31.00 21.10
N LYS A 263 -21.82 30.61 22.36
CA LYS A 263 -21.74 31.48 23.55
C LYS A 263 -20.95 30.80 24.66
N VAL A 264 -19.89 31.45 25.13
CA VAL A 264 -18.89 30.89 26.05
C VAL A 264 -18.70 31.86 27.21
N LYS A 265 -18.52 31.38 28.44
CA LYS A 265 -18.22 32.28 29.58
C LYS A 265 -16.72 32.53 29.66
N GLY A 266 -16.34 33.61 30.34
CA GLY A 266 -14.94 33.86 30.67
C GLY A 266 -14.37 32.67 31.47
N GLY A 267 -13.30 32.06 30.97
CA GLY A 267 -12.65 30.89 31.58
C GLY A 267 -13.28 29.52 31.31
N ASP A 268 -14.29 29.41 30.46
CA ASP A 268 -14.67 28.13 29.84
C ASP A 268 -13.75 27.84 28.63
N ASP A 269 -13.51 26.57 28.28
CA ASP A 269 -12.76 26.21 27.07
C ASP A 269 -13.68 26.15 25.83
N ILE A 270 -13.16 26.59 24.66
CA ILE A 270 -13.87 26.48 23.38
C ILE A 270 -13.09 25.65 22.36
N SER A 271 -13.81 24.85 21.57
CA SER A 271 -13.25 24.17 20.39
C SER A 271 -14.08 24.48 19.14
N VAL A 272 -13.41 24.64 18.00
CA VAL A 272 -14.06 24.85 16.69
C VAL A 272 -13.55 23.81 15.71
N LEU A 273 -14.46 22.96 15.25
CA LEU A 273 -14.20 21.84 14.36
C LEU A 273 -14.51 22.22 12.91
N CYS A 274 -13.49 22.20 12.07
CA CYS A 274 -13.62 22.23 10.61
C CYS A 274 -13.58 20.79 10.07
N THR A 275 -14.52 20.44 9.19
CA THR A 275 -14.65 19.08 8.63
C THR A 275 -14.78 19.14 7.11
N VAL A 276 -14.03 18.30 6.41
CA VAL A 276 -13.95 18.25 4.95
C VAL A 276 -14.28 16.85 4.46
N LEU A 277 -15.14 16.78 3.44
CA LEU A 277 -15.44 15.57 2.68
C LEU A 277 -14.72 15.63 1.32
N GLY A 278 -13.92 14.62 1.01
CA GLY A 278 -13.12 14.56 -0.22
C GLY A 278 -12.87 13.14 -0.75
N GLU A 279 -12.16 13.07 -1.87
CA GLU A 279 -11.73 11.79 -2.46
C GLU A 279 -10.62 11.13 -1.63
N PRO A 280 -10.48 9.78 -1.66
CA PRO A 280 -9.51 9.05 -0.85
C PRO A 280 -8.07 9.58 -0.94
N ASP A 281 -7.61 9.84 -2.16
CA ASP A 281 -6.22 10.13 -2.48
C ASP A 281 -5.89 11.64 -2.51
N VAL A 282 -6.88 12.50 -2.23
CA VAL A 282 -6.72 13.97 -2.25
C VAL A 282 -6.42 14.48 -0.84
N GLU A 283 -5.22 15.01 -0.65
CA GLU A 283 -4.83 15.74 0.58
C GLU A 283 -5.56 17.09 0.68
N VAL A 284 -5.74 17.57 1.91
CA VAL A 284 -6.35 18.86 2.24
C VAL A 284 -5.46 19.55 3.27
N GLU A 285 -5.01 20.76 2.94
CA GLU A 285 -4.32 21.67 3.86
C GLU A 285 -5.36 22.54 4.60
N PHE A 286 -5.20 22.73 5.90
CA PHE A 286 -6.05 23.61 6.71
C PHE A 286 -5.29 24.88 7.13
N ARG A 287 -5.97 26.02 7.11
CA ARG A 287 -5.49 27.29 7.65
C ARG A 287 -6.58 27.95 8.47
N TRP A 288 -6.21 28.51 9.63
CA TRP A 288 -7.11 29.16 10.56
C TRP A 288 -6.83 30.66 10.69
N ILE A 289 -7.90 31.44 10.77
CA ILE A 289 -7.90 32.84 11.24
C ILE A 289 -8.86 32.92 12.42
N PHE A 290 -8.42 33.54 13.51
CA PHE A 290 -9.18 33.64 14.77
C PHE A 290 -8.88 35.00 15.45
N PRO A 291 -9.71 35.47 16.39
CA PRO A 291 -9.67 36.86 16.86
C PRO A 291 -8.32 37.30 17.48
N GLY A 292 -7.84 36.60 18.51
CA GLY A 292 -6.57 36.89 19.20
C GLY A 292 -5.28 36.53 18.43
N GLN A 293 -5.36 36.18 17.14
CA GLN A 293 -4.20 35.70 16.36
C GLN A 293 -3.08 36.74 16.20
N LYS A 294 -3.39 38.04 16.32
CA LYS A 294 -2.39 39.13 16.26
C LYS A 294 -1.63 39.33 17.57
N ASP A 295 -2.24 38.92 18.66
CA ASP A 295 -1.75 39.10 20.03
C ASP A 295 -1.02 37.83 20.52
N GLU A 296 -0.62 36.98 19.57
CA GLU A 296 0.07 35.67 19.76
C GLU A 296 -0.66 34.71 20.72
N ARG A 297 -1.99 34.86 20.84
CA ARG A 297 -2.87 34.03 21.69
C ARG A 297 -2.59 32.53 21.50
N PRO A 298 -2.18 31.80 22.56
CA PRO A 298 -1.97 30.36 22.49
C PRO A 298 -3.25 29.61 22.14
N VAL A 299 -3.17 28.73 21.13
CA VAL A 299 -4.23 27.85 20.66
C VAL A 299 -3.65 26.48 20.31
N VAL A 300 -4.45 25.42 20.47
CA VAL A 300 -4.08 24.05 20.08
C VAL A 300 -4.80 23.69 18.79
N ILE A 301 -4.05 23.48 17.69
CA ILE A 301 -4.59 23.04 16.40
C ILE A 301 -4.21 21.57 16.18
N GLN A 302 -5.19 20.73 15.85
CA GLN A 302 -4.97 19.30 15.55
C GLN A 302 -5.66 18.89 14.25
N ASP A 303 -4.87 18.41 13.30
CA ASP A 303 -5.34 17.90 12.01
C ASP A 303 -5.37 16.36 12.01
N THR A 304 -6.47 15.80 11.53
CA THR A 304 -6.70 14.34 11.46
C THR A 304 -7.40 13.97 10.15
N TRP A 305 -7.27 12.72 9.72
CA TRP A 305 -8.06 12.20 8.60
C TRP A 305 -8.35 10.71 8.75
N ARG A 306 -9.40 10.24 8.07
CA ARG A 306 -9.76 8.82 7.98
C ARG A 306 -10.48 8.51 6.67
N LEU A 307 -10.30 7.29 6.17
CA LEU A 307 -11.09 6.76 5.05
C LEU A 307 -12.34 6.06 5.58
N ILE A 308 -13.48 6.29 4.93
CA ILE A 308 -14.74 5.62 5.20
C ILE A 308 -15.17 4.85 3.95
N HIS A 309 -15.20 3.53 4.05
CA HIS A 309 -15.80 2.67 3.04
C HIS A 309 -17.33 2.71 3.21
N ARG A 310 -18.07 3.11 2.17
CA ARG A 310 -19.54 3.21 2.18
C ARG A 310 -20.25 2.03 1.50
N GLY A 311 -19.51 0.95 1.23
CA GLY A 311 -19.95 -0.18 0.41
C GLY A 311 -19.73 0.06 -1.09
N HIS A 312 -19.95 -0.99 -1.90
CA HIS A 312 -19.89 -0.92 -3.37
C HIS A 312 -18.59 -0.30 -3.94
N GLY A 313 -17.45 -0.49 -3.26
CA GLY A 313 -16.16 0.10 -3.63
C GLY A 313 -16.00 1.61 -3.35
N HIS A 314 -17.08 2.33 -3.01
CA HIS A 314 -17.03 3.75 -2.74
C HIS A 314 -16.36 4.04 -1.40
N THR A 315 -15.25 4.77 -1.45
CA THR A 315 -14.51 5.23 -0.27
C THR A 315 -14.46 6.76 -0.26
N THR A 316 -14.61 7.37 0.91
CA THR A 316 -14.56 8.83 1.10
C THR A 316 -13.48 9.16 2.13
N ARG A 317 -12.64 10.16 1.86
CA ARG A 317 -11.77 10.75 2.89
C ARG A 317 -12.59 11.77 3.69
N ILE A 318 -12.57 11.64 5.01
CA ILE A 318 -12.92 12.74 5.90
C ILE A 318 -11.60 13.27 6.47
N SER A 319 -11.31 14.54 6.22
CA SER A 319 -10.24 15.28 6.87
C SER A 319 -10.86 16.27 7.85
N GLN A 320 -10.29 16.45 9.04
CA GLN A 320 -10.83 17.32 10.09
C GLN A 320 -9.69 18.09 10.73
N SER A 321 -9.91 19.37 10.98
CA SER A 321 -9.03 20.24 11.76
C SER A 321 -9.82 20.81 12.91
N ILE A 322 -9.27 20.75 14.12
CA ILE A 322 -9.89 21.36 15.31
C ILE A 322 -8.93 22.38 15.91
N ILE A 323 -9.40 23.60 16.10
CA ILE A 323 -8.74 24.64 16.89
C ILE A 323 -9.39 24.68 18.27
N THR A 324 -8.57 24.65 19.32
CA THR A 324 -9.00 24.72 20.72
C THR A 324 -8.36 25.95 21.36
N VAL A 325 -9.17 26.70 22.11
CA VAL A 325 -8.73 27.85 22.91
C VAL A 325 -9.12 27.57 24.36
N GLU A 326 -8.10 27.43 25.21
CA GLU A 326 -8.24 27.21 26.65
C GLU A 326 -8.35 28.56 27.38
N ASP A 327 -9.14 28.63 28.44
CA ASP A 327 -9.37 29.84 29.27
C ASP A 327 -9.89 31.04 28.43
N PHE A 328 -11.12 30.95 27.90
CA PHE A 328 -11.64 31.91 26.90
C PHE A 328 -11.79 33.34 27.45
N GLU A 329 -11.18 34.31 26.76
CA GLU A 329 -11.18 35.74 27.14
C GLU A 329 -11.99 36.62 26.16
N THR A 330 -12.14 37.91 26.48
CA THR A 330 -12.77 38.91 25.59
C THR A 330 -12.03 39.10 24.27
N ILE A 331 -10.73 38.79 24.21
CA ILE A 331 -9.92 38.82 22.98
C ILE A 331 -10.19 37.63 22.04
N ASP A 332 -10.84 36.57 22.53
CA ASP A 332 -11.15 35.36 21.77
C ASP A 332 -12.54 35.41 21.11
N ALA A 333 -13.39 36.34 21.52
CA ALA A 333 -14.72 36.53 20.96
C ALA A 333 -14.66 37.12 19.54
N GLY A 334 -15.36 36.50 18.58
CA GLY A 334 -15.42 36.93 17.20
C GLY A 334 -15.52 35.77 16.20
N TYR A 335 -14.96 35.99 15.00
CA TYR A 335 -15.02 35.03 13.90
C TYR A 335 -13.86 34.04 13.91
N TYR A 336 -14.21 32.75 13.94
CA TYR A 336 -13.30 31.64 13.70
C TYR A 336 -13.49 31.17 12.25
N ILE A 337 -12.44 31.30 11.44
CA ILE A 337 -12.48 31.07 9.99
C ILE A 337 -11.52 29.93 9.65
N CYS A 338 -12.07 28.89 9.02
CA CYS A 338 -11.30 27.78 8.46
C CYS A 338 -11.25 27.91 6.94
N THR A 339 -10.04 27.94 6.37
CA THR A 339 -9.81 27.72 4.94
C THR A 339 -9.23 26.33 4.73
N ALA A 340 -9.94 25.51 3.98
CA ALA A 340 -9.47 24.21 3.51
C ALA A 340 -9.02 24.34 2.04
N GLN A 341 -7.82 23.88 1.72
CA GLN A 341 -7.22 23.97 0.38
C GLN A 341 -6.84 22.58 -0.16
N ASN A 342 -7.09 22.35 -1.45
CA ASN A 342 -6.62 21.18 -2.20
C ASN A 342 -5.99 21.61 -3.54
N LEU A 343 -5.56 20.65 -4.37
CA LEU A 343 -4.95 20.90 -5.69
C LEU A 343 -5.89 21.56 -6.73
N ARG A 344 -7.18 21.71 -6.43
CA ARG A 344 -8.22 22.23 -7.34
C ARG A 344 -8.83 23.56 -6.86
N GLY A 345 -8.50 24.01 -5.65
CA GLY A 345 -8.93 25.29 -5.10
C GLY A 345 -8.99 25.30 -3.58
N GLN A 346 -9.66 26.31 -3.03
CA GLN A 346 -9.89 26.44 -1.58
C GLN A 346 -11.34 26.78 -1.28
N THR A 347 -11.82 26.32 -0.13
CA THR A 347 -13.13 26.66 0.45
C THR A 347 -12.89 27.31 1.81
N THR A 348 -13.54 28.44 2.05
CA THR A 348 -13.47 29.15 3.33
C THR A 348 -14.84 29.15 3.99
N VAL A 349 -14.88 28.78 5.27
CA VAL A 349 -16.07 28.75 6.11
C VAL A 349 -15.79 29.46 7.43
N ALA A 350 -16.80 30.07 8.03
CA ALA A 350 -16.67 30.84 9.26
C ALA A 350 -17.81 30.54 10.25
N THR A 351 -17.52 30.63 11.54
CA THR A 351 -18.51 30.66 12.62
C THR A 351 -18.16 31.78 13.59
N THR A 352 -19.15 32.26 14.34
CA THR A 352 -18.96 33.28 15.39
C THR A 352 -19.05 32.62 16.76
N VAL A 353 -18.16 32.99 17.67
CA VAL A 353 -18.23 32.67 19.10
C VAL A 353 -18.30 33.98 19.87
N GLU A 354 -19.31 34.13 20.71
CA GLU A 354 -19.54 35.32 21.55
C GLU A 354 -19.27 35.01 23.03
N LEU A 355 -18.96 36.04 23.82
CA LEU A 355 -19.05 35.94 25.28
C LEU A 355 -20.53 35.83 25.69
N SER A 356 -20.80 35.03 26.72
CA SER A 356 -22.16 34.71 27.20
C SER A 356 -22.75 35.72 28.18
#